data_AF-A0A842N653-F1
#
_entry.id   AF-A0A842N653-F1
#
_cell.length_a   1.000
_cell.length_b   1.000
_cell.length_c   1.000
_cell.angle_alpha   90.00
_cell.angle_beta   90.00
_cell.angle_gamma   90.00
#
_symmetry.space_group_name_H-M   'P 1'
#
loop_
_entity.id
_entity.type
_entity.pdbx_description
1 polymer ?
#
loop_
_entity_poly.entity_id
_entity_poly.type
_entity_poly.pdbx_seq_one_letter_code
_entity_poly.pdbx_strand_id
1 'polypeptide(L)'
;DFSTEYGAIIYDPETGLEDDFGYIKFSLPSEKVTFDLAISAESATTSSSSVTTQVVTQIEVGVAKLASEVADIIAVNAIVIGGPCANSAAATLMGNPSPCYAGFTEGEATVKLYENGGNVAMLIAGATGDDTRTAAKVVANGGISAIDGTEAVVTTLTETVTVPTVVEDETPEE
;
A
#
# COMPACT_ATOMS: atom_id res chain seq x y z
N ASP A 1 -10.27 46.79 17.87
CA ASP A 1 -8.98 46.21 18.31
C ASP A 1 -8.11 45.83 17.11
N PHE A 2 -6.80 46.09 17.20
CA PHE A 2 -5.82 45.80 16.14
C PHE A 2 -4.68 44.95 16.71
N SER A 3 -4.32 43.85 16.04
CA SER A 3 -3.12 43.08 16.39
C SER A 3 -1.95 43.46 15.50
N THR A 4 -0.78 43.71 16.07
CA THR A 4 0.46 43.94 15.32
C THR A 4 1.08 42.61 14.87
N GLU A 5 1.97 42.67 13.88
CA GLU A 5 2.75 41.52 13.38
C GLU A 5 3.55 40.83 14.50
N TYR A 6 3.86 41.56 15.58
CA TYR A 6 4.59 41.06 16.75
C TYR A 6 3.68 40.59 17.90
N GLY A 7 2.37 40.43 17.65
CA GLY A 7 1.42 39.86 18.61
C GLY A 7 0.95 40.83 19.70
N ALA A 8 1.22 42.13 19.55
CA ALA A 8 0.67 43.15 20.46
C ALA A 8 -0.77 43.47 20.08
N ILE A 9 -1.69 43.50 21.03
CA ILE A 9 -3.08 43.90 20.82
C ILE A 9 -3.26 45.35 21.26
N ILE A 10 -3.75 46.19 20.35
CA ILE A 10 -4.17 47.56 20.59
C ILE A 10 -5.69 47.55 20.71
N TYR A 11 -6.20 47.88 21.89
CA TYR A 11 -7.64 48.01 22.08
C TYR A 11 -8.16 49.28 21.41
N ASP A 12 -9.38 49.23 20.90
CA ASP A 12 -10.00 50.30 20.12
C ASP A 12 -9.86 51.68 20.80
N PRO A 13 -9.13 52.63 20.18
CA PRO A 13 -8.88 53.92 20.79
C PRO A 13 -10.12 54.80 20.89
N GLU A 14 -11.22 54.53 20.17
CA GLU A 14 -12.42 55.36 20.23
C GLU A 14 -12.98 55.45 21.66
N THR A 15 -13.03 54.32 22.38
CA THR A 15 -13.51 54.27 23.77
C THR A 15 -12.51 54.80 24.82
N GLY A 16 -11.23 54.90 24.48
CA GLY A 16 -10.16 55.32 25.40
C GLY A 16 -9.80 56.81 25.32
N LEU A 17 -10.32 57.50 24.30
CA LEU A 17 -10.06 58.92 24.03
C LEU A 17 -11.22 59.85 24.42
N GLU A 18 -12.31 59.30 24.96
CA GLU A 18 -13.48 60.07 25.44
C GLU A 18 -13.33 60.61 26.88
N ASP A 19 -12.32 60.16 27.63
CA ASP A 19 -11.97 60.69 28.96
C ASP A 19 -10.93 61.83 28.86
N ASP A 20 -11.00 62.83 29.75
CA ASP A 20 -10.17 64.06 29.79
C ASP A 20 -8.64 63.84 29.75
N PHE A 21 -8.17 62.60 29.95
CA PHE A 21 -6.80 62.15 29.72
C PHE A 21 -6.80 60.87 28.91
N GLY A 22 -7.05 60.97 27.61
CA GLY A 22 -7.15 59.81 26.73
C GLY A 22 -5.90 58.91 26.79
N TYR A 23 -6.11 57.61 26.94
CA TYR A 23 -5.03 56.61 27.01
C TYR A 23 -5.27 55.46 26.04
N ILE A 24 -4.22 55.01 25.38
CA ILE A 24 -4.26 53.85 24.48
C ILE A 24 -3.80 52.62 25.27
N LYS A 25 -4.65 51.59 25.38
CA LYS A 25 -4.32 50.33 26.04
C LYS A 25 -3.59 49.39 25.07
N PHE A 26 -2.37 49.02 25.43
CA PHE A 26 -1.57 47.99 24.75
C PHE A 26 -1.51 46.74 25.61
N SER A 27 -1.80 45.57 25.03
CA SER A 27 -1.53 44.27 25.65
C SER A 27 -0.39 43.57 24.90
N LEU A 28 0.66 43.26 25.67
CA LEU A 28 1.79 42.47 25.22
C LEU A 28 1.75 41.14 25.97
N PRO A 29 1.69 39.99 25.28
CA PRO A 29 1.78 38.70 25.95
C PRO A 29 3.19 38.55 26.57
N SER A 30 3.25 38.08 27.82
CA SER A 30 4.51 37.86 28.54
C SER A 30 5.35 36.71 27.97
N GLU A 31 4.74 35.87 27.14
CA GLU A 31 5.36 34.71 26.51
C GLU A 31 5.02 34.68 25.01
N LYS A 32 5.99 34.29 24.18
CA LYS A 32 5.80 34.16 22.74
C LYS A 32 4.92 32.94 22.45
N VAL A 33 3.76 33.17 21.84
CA VAL A 33 2.91 32.09 21.33
C VAL A 33 3.46 31.66 19.96
N THR A 34 4.24 30.59 19.94
CA THR A 34 4.66 29.91 18.70
C THR A 34 3.75 28.71 18.46
N PHE A 35 3.35 28.46 17.22
CA PHE A 35 2.69 27.21 16.84
C PHE A 35 3.64 26.39 15.98
N ASP A 36 3.77 25.11 16.30
CA ASP A 36 4.50 24.16 15.47
C ASP A 36 3.54 23.55 14.45
N LEU A 37 3.68 23.95 13.19
CA LEU A 37 2.90 23.38 12.09
C LEU A 37 3.69 22.24 11.46
N ALA A 38 3.29 21.01 11.77
CA ALA A 38 3.78 19.82 11.07
C ALA A 38 2.84 19.50 9.89
N ILE A 39 3.30 19.73 8.66
CA ILE A 39 2.61 19.28 7.44
C ILE A 39 3.20 17.92 7.06
N SER A 40 2.46 16.86 7.32
CA SER A 40 2.73 15.53 6.78
C SER A 40 2.23 15.47 5.34
N ALA A 41 3.12 15.23 4.38
CA ALA A 41 2.72 14.98 3.00
C ALA A 41 2.14 13.56 2.88
N GLU A 42 0.82 13.44 2.98
CA GLU A 42 0.11 12.34 2.33
C GLU A 42 0.18 12.60 0.82
N SER A 43 0.54 11.60 0.02
CA SER A 43 0.86 11.76 -1.40
C SER A 43 -0.30 12.40 -2.17
N ALA A 44 -0.24 13.71 -2.37
CA ALA A 44 -1.18 14.44 -3.21
C ALA A 44 -0.70 14.38 -4.66
N THR A 45 -1.23 13.44 -5.44
CA THR A 45 -1.20 13.54 -6.90
C THR A 45 -2.43 14.32 -7.36
N THR A 46 -2.25 15.60 -7.67
CA THR A 46 -3.25 16.35 -8.42
C THR A 46 -3.10 16.00 -9.89
N SER A 47 -4.12 15.38 -10.47
CA SER A 47 -4.28 15.31 -11.92
C SER A 47 -5.71 15.69 -12.24
N SER A 48 -5.83 16.85 -12.88
CA SER A 48 -7.08 17.51 -13.25
C SER A 48 -7.78 16.70 -14.33
N SER A 49 -8.67 15.79 -13.96
CA SER A 49 -9.73 15.22 -14.82
C SER A 49 -10.69 14.42 -13.95
N SER A 50 -11.96 14.83 -13.91
CA SER A 50 -13.11 14.13 -13.30
C SER A 50 -12.80 13.34 -12.02
N VAL A 51 -12.82 14.04 -10.88
CA VAL A 51 -12.52 13.46 -9.56
C VAL A 51 -13.63 12.47 -9.15
N THR A 52 -13.40 11.18 -9.39
CA THR A 52 -13.94 10.13 -8.52
C THR A 52 -13.02 10.02 -7.31
N THR A 53 -13.46 10.48 -6.14
CA THR A 53 -12.72 10.25 -4.90
C THR A 53 -12.77 8.77 -4.58
N GLN A 54 -11.68 8.03 -4.83
CA GLN A 54 -11.51 6.69 -4.29
C GLN A 54 -10.98 6.83 -2.87
N VAL A 55 -11.81 6.51 -1.88
CA VAL A 55 -11.33 6.35 -0.50
C VAL A 55 -10.55 5.04 -0.47
N VAL A 56 -9.22 5.13 -0.46
CA VAL A 56 -8.36 3.95 -0.32
C VAL A 56 -8.44 3.52 1.14
N THR A 57 -9.26 2.52 1.44
CA THR A 57 -9.23 1.88 2.77
C THR A 57 -7.95 1.06 2.86
N GLN A 58 -6.97 1.60 3.60
CA GLN A 58 -5.74 0.88 3.87
C GLN A 58 -6.05 -0.40 4.67
N ILE A 59 -5.46 -1.51 4.24
CA ILE A 59 -5.54 -2.77 4.96
C ILE A 59 -4.73 -2.63 6.26
N GLU A 60 -5.37 -2.77 7.42
CA GLU A 60 -4.69 -2.70 8.71
C GLU A 60 -3.62 -3.79 8.84
N VAL A 61 -2.51 -3.42 9.48
CA VAL A 61 -1.43 -4.37 9.78
C VAL A 61 -1.96 -5.43 10.75
N GLY A 62 -1.85 -6.71 10.39
CA GLY A 62 -2.30 -7.83 11.24
C GLY A 62 -3.66 -8.45 10.86
N VAL A 63 -4.30 -8.00 9.78
CA VAL A 63 -5.51 -8.67 9.26
C VAL A 63 -5.21 -9.92 8.41
N ALA A 64 -3.93 -10.20 8.16
CA ALA A 64 -3.52 -11.40 7.45
C ALA A 64 -3.88 -12.64 8.27
N LYS A 65 -4.65 -13.54 7.65
CA LYS A 65 -5.07 -14.81 8.24
C LYS A 65 -4.41 -15.96 7.49
N LEU A 66 -4.05 -17.01 8.22
CA LEU A 66 -3.73 -18.31 7.64
C LEU A 66 -4.97 -18.88 6.96
N ALA A 67 -4.76 -19.70 5.93
CA ALA A 67 -5.86 -20.39 5.24
C ALA A 67 -6.71 -21.24 6.21
N SER A 68 -6.10 -21.80 7.26
CA SER A 68 -6.78 -22.55 8.31
C SER A 68 -7.67 -21.70 9.22
N GLU A 69 -7.49 -20.38 9.26
CA GLU A 69 -8.26 -19.45 10.08
C GLU A 69 -9.47 -18.87 9.31
N VAL A 70 -9.57 -19.18 8.01
CA VAL A 70 -10.68 -18.78 7.15
C VAL A 70 -11.58 -20.01 6.95
N ALA A 71 -12.79 -19.96 7.51
CA ALA A 71 -13.73 -21.08 7.44
C ALA A 71 -14.17 -21.38 6.00
N ASP A 72 -14.43 -20.34 5.21
CA ASP A 72 -14.80 -20.45 3.80
C ASP A 72 -14.26 -19.25 3.01
N ILE A 73 -13.37 -19.51 2.05
CA ILE A 73 -12.75 -18.47 1.22
C ILE A 73 -13.69 -17.94 0.13
N ILE A 74 -14.72 -18.70 -0.24
CA ILE A 74 -15.70 -18.32 -1.28
C ILE A 74 -16.73 -17.34 -0.69
N ALA A 75 -16.94 -17.39 0.63
CA ALA A 75 -17.90 -16.55 1.33
C ALA A 75 -17.39 -15.14 1.68
N VAL A 76 -16.15 -14.78 1.34
CA VAL A 76 -15.53 -13.49 1.73
C VAL A 76 -14.77 -12.86 0.57
N ASN A 77 -14.64 -11.52 0.61
CA ASN A 77 -13.67 -10.82 -0.24
C ASN A 77 -12.27 -11.03 0.34
N ALA A 78 -11.33 -11.49 -0.49
CA ALA A 78 -10.00 -11.84 0.00
C ALA A 78 -8.92 -11.62 -1.06
N ILE A 79 -7.71 -11.33 -0.59
CA ILE A 79 -6.48 -11.45 -1.38
C ILE A 79 -5.77 -12.70 -0.89
N VAL A 80 -5.68 -13.71 -1.75
CA VAL A 80 -5.06 -15.00 -1.43
C VAL A 80 -3.66 -15.03 -2.03
N ILE A 81 -2.66 -15.11 -1.17
CA ILE A 81 -1.25 -15.14 -1.57
C ILE A 81 -0.73 -16.56 -1.38
N GLY A 82 -0.11 -17.10 -2.42
CA GLY A 82 0.51 -18.43 -2.43
C GLY A 82 -0.19 -19.43 -3.34
N GLY A 83 0.59 -20.38 -3.85
CA GLY A 83 0.11 -21.46 -4.71
C GLY A 83 -0.73 -22.51 -3.97
N PRO A 84 -1.52 -23.30 -4.70
CA PRO A 84 -2.44 -24.31 -4.14
C PRO A 84 -1.71 -25.47 -3.44
N CYS A 85 -0.42 -25.68 -3.70
CA CYS A 85 0.38 -26.67 -2.98
C CYS A 85 0.67 -26.29 -1.51
N ALA A 86 0.75 -24.99 -1.22
CA ALA A 86 1.11 -24.48 0.11
C ALA A 86 -0.05 -23.77 0.82
N ASN A 87 -1.11 -23.44 0.10
CA ASN A 87 -2.25 -22.68 0.61
C ASN A 87 -3.57 -23.38 0.22
N SER A 88 -4.30 -23.91 1.21
CA SER A 88 -5.58 -24.61 1.00
C SER A 88 -6.70 -23.68 0.49
N ALA A 89 -6.66 -22.39 0.82
CA ALA A 89 -7.61 -21.42 0.28
C ALA A 89 -7.37 -21.21 -1.22
N ALA A 90 -6.10 -21.13 -1.65
CA ALA A 90 -5.74 -21.08 -3.07
C ALA A 90 -6.17 -22.36 -3.81
N ALA A 91 -5.93 -23.53 -3.21
CA ALA A 91 -6.38 -24.81 -3.77
C ALA A 91 -7.90 -24.83 -3.98
N THR A 92 -8.66 -24.34 -2.99
CA THR A 92 -10.14 -24.27 -3.07
C THR A 92 -10.59 -23.35 -4.20
N LEU A 93 -9.99 -22.16 -4.34
CA LEU A 93 -10.30 -21.23 -5.44
C LEU A 93 -9.98 -21.84 -6.82
N MET A 94 -8.91 -22.61 -6.91
CA MET A 94 -8.49 -23.29 -8.14
C MET A 94 -9.23 -24.61 -8.42
N GLY A 95 -10.19 -25.01 -7.58
CA GLY A 95 -10.93 -26.26 -7.76
C GLY A 95 -10.12 -27.53 -7.42
N ASN A 96 -9.13 -27.42 -6.54
CA ASN A 96 -8.24 -28.48 -6.08
C ASN A 96 -7.48 -29.18 -7.23
N PRO A 97 -6.59 -28.45 -7.93
CA PRO A 97 -5.84 -28.99 -9.06
C PRO A 97 -4.95 -30.18 -8.65
N SER A 98 -4.87 -31.17 -9.52
CA SER A 98 -3.97 -32.32 -9.38
C SER A 98 -3.22 -32.55 -10.69
N PRO A 99 -1.88 -32.40 -10.72
CA PRO A 99 -1.01 -31.98 -9.62
C PRO A 99 -1.24 -30.52 -9.19
N CYS A 100 -0.97 -30.19 -7.92
CA CYS A 100 -1.24 -28.85 -7.39
C CYS A 100 -0.43 -27.75 -8.10
N TYR A 101 0.73 -28.07 -8.67
CA TYR A 101 1.56 -27.12 -9.43
C TYR A 101 1.17 -27.03 -10.91
N ALA A 102 0.07 -27.66 -11.34
CA ALA A 102 -0.38 -27.59 -12.73
C ALA A 102 -0.66 -26.13 -13.13
N GLY A 103 -0.06 -25.69 -14.24
CA GLY A 103 -0.24 -24.34 -14.78
C GLY A 103 0.71 -23.28 -14.19
N PHE A 104 1.69 -23.67 -13.37
CA PHE A 104 2.74 -22.77 -12.91
C PHE A 104 4.05 -23.01 -13.65
N THR A 105 4.62 -21.93 -14.19
CA THR A 105 5.95 -21.92 -14.84
C THR A 105 6.93 -21.20 -13.94
N GLU A 106 8.14 -21.74 -13.79
CA GLU A 106 9.21 -21.07 -13.04
C GLU A 106 9.52 -19.70 -13.66
N GLY A 107 9.65 -18.68 -12.81
CA GLY A 107 9.84 -17.30 -13.24
C GLY A 107 8.59 -16.60 -13.74
N GLU A 108 7.43 -17.19 -13.50
CA GLU A 108 6.14 -16.56 -13.71
C GLU A 108 5.28 -16.68 -12.45
N ALA A 109 4.39 -15.70 -12.31
CA ALA A 109 3.34 -15.70 -11.31
C ALA A 109 2.01 -15.31 -11.93
N THR A 110 0.97 -16.03 -11.58
CA THR A 110 -0.39 -15.76 -12.01
C THR A 110 -1.10 -14.92 -10.96
N VAL A 111 -1.72 -13.83 -11.41
CA VAL A 111 -2.68 -13.04 -10.66
C VAL A 111 -4.05 -13.27 -11.29
N LYS A 112 -5.01 -13.75 -10.52
CA LYS A 112 -6.35 -14.09 -11.03
C LYS A 112 -7.45 -13.65 -10.09
N LEU A 113 -8.49 -13.04 -10.63
CA LEU A 113 -9.72 -12.73 -9.91
C LEU A 113 -10.70 -13.88 -10.06
N TYR A 114 -11.25 -14.32 -8.93
CA TYR A 114 -12.31 -15.30 -8.83
C TYR A 114 -13.56 -14.62 -8.31
N GLU A 115 -14.63 -14.68 -9.10
CA GLU A 115 -15.95 -14.21 -8.70
C GLU A 115 -16.71 -15.36 -8.03
N ASN A 116 -17.03 -15.15 -6.76
CA ASN A 116 -17.66 -16.11 -5.87
C ASN A 116 -19.06 -15.60 -5.48
N GLY A 117 -19.94 -15.51 -6.47
CA GLY A 117 -21.27 -14.93 -6.32
C GLY A 117 -21.20 -13.42 -6.04
N GLY A 118 -21.44 -13.01 -4.80
CA GLY A 118 -21.35 -11.61 -4.36
C GLY A 118 -19.98 -11.19 -3.84
N ASN A 119 -19.02 -12.11 -3.77
CA ASN A 119 -17.67 -11.86 -3.27
C ASN A 119 -16.63 -12.01 -4.39
N VAL A 120 -15.49 -11.34 -4.23
CA VAL A 120 -14.34 -11.43 -5.15
C VAL A 120 -13.10 -11.84 -4.37
N ALA A 121 -12.41 -12.87 -4.87
CA ALA A 121 -11.12 -13.29 -4.36
C ALA A 121 -10.03 -13.07 -5.40
N MET A 122 -8.97 -12.33 -5.05
CA MET A 122 -7.79 -12.16 -5.91
C MET A 122 -6.71 -13.16 -5.47
N LEU A 123 -6.39 -14.11 -6.33
CA LEU A 123 -5.28 -15.05 -6.17
C LEU A 123 -3.98 -14.43 -6.71
N ILE A 124 -2.90 -14.55 -5.96
CA ILE A 124 -1.53 -14.23 -6.37
C ILE A 124 -0.68 -15.47 -6.10
N ALA A 125 -0.26 -16.18 -7.14
CA ALA A 125 0.47 -17.43 -7.01
C ALA A 125 1.62 -17.51 -8.02
N GLY A 126 2.85 -17.65 -7.52
CA GLY A 126 4.03 -17.96 -8.33
C GLY A 126 4.36 -19.44 -8.29
N ALA A 127 5.18 -19.90 -9.24
CA ALA A 127 5.74 -21.25 -9.22
C ALA A 127 6.60 -21.49 -7.98
N THR A 128 7.35 -20.48 -7.55
CA THR A 128 8.13 -20.50 -6.30
C THR A 128 7.63 -19.47 -5.28
N GLY A 129 8.14 -19.57 -4.05
CA GLY A 129 7.88 -18.58 -3.01
C GLY A 129 8.44 -17.19 -3.35
N ASP A 130 9.56 -17.13 -4.08
CA ASP A 130 10.17 -15.87 -4.52
C ASP A 130 9.39 -15.22 -5.67
N ASP A 131 8.87 -16.03 -6.60
CA ASP A 131 7.95 -15.56 -7.64
C ASP A 131 6.68 -14.97 -7.01
N THR A 132 6.09 -15.70 -6.06
CA THR A 132 4.90 -15.24 -5.33
C THR A 132 5.15 -13.91 -4.61
N ARG A 133 6.30 -13.77 -3.95
CA ARG A 133 6.68 -12.53 -3.23
C ARG A 133 6.86 -11.36 -4.19
N THR A 134 7.51 -11.60 -5.32
CA THR A 134 7.75 -10.58 -6.34
C THR A 134 6.44 -10.12 -6.95
N ALA A 135 5.56 -11.06 -7.32
CA ALA A 135 4.23 -10.75 -7.83
C ALA A 135 3.37 -9.97 -6.82
N ALA A 136 3.38 -10.36 -5.54
CA ALA A 136 2.66 -9.63 -4.50
C ALA A 136 3.14 -8.16 -4.36
N LYS A 137 4.45 -7.92 -4.51
CA LYS A 137 4.99 -6.55 -4.54
C LYS A 137 4.56 -5.79 -5.78
N VAL A 138 4.55 -6.42 -6.95
CA VAL A 138 4.07 -5.81 -8.19
C VAL A 138 2.61 -5.40 -8.06
N VAL A 139 1.77 -6.29 -7.52
CA VAL A 139 0.36 -6.01 -7.22
C VAL A 139 0.20 -4.84 -6.25
N ALA A 140 0.95 -4.85 -5.14
CA ALA A 140 0.87 -3.79 -4.13
C ALA A 140 1.27 -2.41 -4.65
N ASN A 141 2.18 -2.34 -5.63
CA ASN A 141 2.63 -1.09 -6.26
C ASN A 141 1.81 -0.70 -7.49
N GLY A 142 0.69 -1.38 -7.78
CA GLY A 142 -0.16 -1.10 -8.94
C GLY A 142 0.48 -1.47 -10.29
N GLY A 143 1.51 -2.33 -10.29
CA GLY A 143 2.23 -2.76 -11.49
C GLY A 143 1.48 -3.77 -12.35
N ILE A 144 0.18 -3.97 -12.13
CA ILE A 144 -0.70 -4.83 -12.94
C ILE A 144 -1.53 -3.95 -13.88
N SER A 145 -0.85 -3.14 -14.69
CA SER A 145 -1.51 -2.15 -15.55
C SER A 145 -2.19 -2.77 -16.77
N ALA A 146 -2.08 -4.08 -16.97
CA ALA A 146 -2.56 -4.81 -18.15
C ALA A 146 -3.26 -6.13 -17.75
N ILE A 147 -4.26 -6.06 -16.87
CA ILE A 147 -5.19 -7.18 -16.71
C ILE A 147 -6.22 -7.06 -17.83
N ASP A 148 -6.04 -7.82 -18.92
CA ASP A 148 -7.10 -8.05 -19.89
C ASP A 148 -8.12 -9.02 -19.27
N GLY A 149 -9.06 -8.48 -18.50
CA GLY A 149 -10.14 -9.26 -17.88
C GLY A 149 -9.83 -9.69 -16.44
N THR A 150 -9.88 -11.00 -16.16
CA THR A 150 -9.79 -11.57 -14.80
C THR A 150 -8.43 -12.20 -14.48
N GLU A 151 -7.49 -12.21 -15.42
CA GLU A 151 -6.21 -12.91 -15.29
C GLU A 151 -5.05 -12.05 -15.80
N ALA A 152 -3.92 -12.12 -15.10
CA ALA A 152 -2.66 -11.51 -15.50
C ALA A 152 -1.50 -12.43 -15.14
N VAL A 153 -0.48 -12.45 -15.99
CA VAL A 153 0.78 -13.15 -15.73
C VAL A 153 1.86 -12.11 -15.47
N VAL A 154 2.55 -12.27 -14.35
CA VAL A 154 3.68 -11.44 -13.93
C VAL A 154 4.95 -12.26 -14.14
N THR A 155 5.81 -11.81 -15.06
CA THR A 155 7.14 -12.39 -15.23
C THR A 155 8.03 -11.94 -14.07
N THR A 156 8.55 -12.89 -13.30
CA THR A 156 9.36 -12.67 -12.08
C THR A 156 10.84 -12.98 -12.31
N LEU A 157 11.18 -13.73 -13.35
CA LEU A 157 12.55 -13.87 -13.85
C LEU A 157 12.75 -12.99 -15.10
N THR A 158 13.56 -11.94 -14.97
CA THR A 158 14.26 -11.40 -16.14
C THR A 158 15.41 -12.35 -16.45
N GLU A 159 15.39 -13.04 -17.59
CA GLU A 159 16.52 -13.85 -18.06
C GLU A 159 17.80 -13.01 -18.07
N THR A 160 18.64 -13.15 -17.04
CA THR A 160 20.09 -13.18 -17.16
C THR A 160 20.65 -13.93 -15.96
N VAL A 161 20.60 -15.26 -16.02
CA VAL A 161 21.44 -16.13 -15.19
C VAL A 161 22.48 -16.76 -16.11
N THR A 162 23.47 -15.96 -16.54
CA THR A 162 24.77 -16.53 -16.90
C THR A 162 25.50 -16.81 -15.61
N VAL A 163 25.31 -18.01 -15.05
CA VAL A 163 26.21 -18.53 -14.03
C VAL A 163 27.58 -18.67 -14.69
N PRO A 164 28.67 -18.03 -14.20
CA PRO A 164 29.99 -18.47 -14.59
C PRO A 164 30.16 -19.90 -14.07
N THR A 165 30.39 -20.83 -14.98
CA THR A 165 30.85 -22.19 -14.67
C THR A 165 32.05 -22.09 -13.74
N VAL A 166 31.85 -22.45 -12.47
CA VAL A 166 32.95 -22.69 -11.54
C VAL A 166 33.64 -23.96 -12.04
N VAL A 167 34.83 -23.79 -12.60
CA VAL A 167 35.74 -24.89 -12.89
C VAL A 167 36.30 -25.32 -11.54
N GLU A 168 35.88 -26.49 -11.07
CA GLU A 168 36.58 -27.20 -9.99
C GLU A 168 37.93 -27.66 -10.55
N ASP A 169 39.02 -27.07 -10.03
CA ASP A 169 40.38 -27.51 -10.26
C ASP A 169 40.70 -28.59 -9.22
N GLU A 170 40.62 -29.84 -9.65
CA GLU A 170 41.08 -31.01 -8.89
C GLU A 170 42.60 -30.95 -8.77
N THR A 171 43.10 -30.70 -7.57
CA THR A 171 44.50 -30.89 -7.17
C THR A 171 44.97 -32.31 -7.50
N PRO A 172 46.08 -32.51 -8.24
CA PRO A 172 46.71 -33.82 -8.31
C PRO A 172 47.65 -34.02 -7.10
N GLU A 173 47.33 -34.99 -6.26
CA GLU A 173 48.34 -35.68 -5.44
C GLU A 173 49.18 -36.58 -6.35
N GLU A 174 50.49 -36.34 -6.41
CA GLU A 174 51.59 -37.28 -6.11
C GLU A 174 52.96 -36.59 -6.26
#